data_AF-A0A843KJU3-F1
#
_entry.id   AF-A0A843KJU3-F1
#
_cell.length_a   1.000
_cell.length_b   1.000
_cell.length_c   1.000
_cell.angle_alpha   90.00
_cell.angle_beta   90.00
_cell.angle_gamma   90.00
#
_symmetry.space_group_name_H-M   'P 1'
#
loop_
_entity.id
_entity.type
_entity.pdbx_description
1 polymer ?
#
loop_
_entity_poly.entity_id
_entity_poly.type
_entity_poly.pdbx_seq_one_letter_code
_entity_poly.pdbx_strand_id
1 'polypeptide(L)'
;MHGAATKGELLRIVASEVAAFDLRDLEAMNAGFERKVANLPPDYRDRLLASVREEIFSAHHRLVLLSRNGSNPGMDEPPGPGHQTYWAMVAEACTAKAREKDPKYLYLKYLLSGFTMFVLKEPAHPVGTPFPGGQIVDEWEGTYLCPVRDKADDVAFALCPYCPAVQSVEPTYPEMRAHRQKRRRQECLENYWTNYKG
;
A
#
# COMPACT_ATOMS: atom_id res chain seq x y z
N MET A 1 0.25 -19.07 3.94
CA MET A 1 0.59 -17.83 3.20
C MET A 1 1.89 -17.94 2.42
N HIS A 2 2.98 -18.47 3.00
CA HIS A 2 4.26 -18.67 2.29
C HIS A 2 4.16 -19.57 1.05
N GLY A 3 3.40 -20.67 1.10
CA GLY A 3 3.26 -21.61 -0.02
C GLY A 3 2.17 -21.30 -1.05
N ALA A 4 1.56 -20.11 -1.04
CA ALA A 4 0.52 -19.77 -2.03
C ALA A 4 1.14 -19.60 -3.43
N ALA A 5 0.67 -20.36 -4.41
CA ALA A 5 1.17 -20.34 -5.78
C ALA A 5 0.44 -19.31 -6.65
N THR A 6 -0.81 -19.00 -6.31
CA THR A 6 -1.65 -18.04 -7.06
C THR A 6 -2.18 -16.93 -6.17
N LYS A 7 -2.56 -15.80 -6.77
CA LYS A 7 -3.26 -14.71 -6.06
C LYS A 7 -4.56 -15.19 -5.42
N GLY A 8 -5.31 -16.06 -6.10
CA GLY A 8 -6.57 -16.61 -5.60
C GLY A 8 -6.36 -17.50 -4.36
N GLU A 9 -5.29 -18.29 -4.32
CA GLU A 9 -4.90 -19.02 -3.11
C GLU A 9 -4.50 -18.06 -1.98
N LEU A 10 -3.67 -17.06 -2.27
CA LEU A 10 -3.24 -16.10 -1.27
C LEU A 10 -4.43 -15.31 -0.70
N LEU A 11 -5.33 -14.84 -1.55
CA LEU A 11 -6.57 -14.15 -1.19
C LEU A 11 -7.41 -14.98 -0.22
N ARG A 12 -7.65 -16.27 -0.52
CA ARG A 12 -8.44 -17.15 0.35
C ARG A 12 -7.78 -17.34 1.71
N ILE A 13 -6.46 -17.52 1.75
CA ILE A 13 -5.74 -17.66 3.01
C ILE A 13 -5.83 -16.37 3.82
N VAL A 14 -5.52 -15.21 3.23
CA VAL A 14 -5.58 -13.92 3.94
C VAL A 14 -7.01 -13.62 4.41
N ALA A 15 -8.03 -13.90 3.60
CA ALA A 15 -9.43 -13.72 4.00
C ALA A 15 -9.81 -14.62 5.18
N SER A 16 -9.31 -15.86 5.23
CA SER A 16 -9.53 -16.77 6.36
C SER A 16 -8.89 -16.24 7.65
N GLU A 17 -7.69 -15.67 7.57
CA GLU A 17 -7.01 -15.08 8.72
C GLU A 17 -7.71 -13.80 9.20
N VAL A 18 -8.12 -12.93 8.27
CA VAL A 18 -8.84 -11.69 8.58
C VAL A 18 -10.23 -11.97 9.16
N ALA A 19 -10.85 -13.11 8.87
CA ALA A 19 -12.14 -13.50 9.45
C ALA A 19 -12.10 -13.67 10.99
N ALA A 20 -10.91 -13.74 11.60
CA ALA A 20 -10.75 -13.74 13.06
C ALA A 20 -10.92 -12.34 13.69
N PHE A 21 -11.03 -11.29 12.88
CA PHE A 21 -11.17 -9.90 13.31
C PHE A 21 -12.57 -9.39 12.99
N ASP A 22 -13.17 -8.66 13.93
CA ASP A 22 -14.47 -8.03 13.71
C ASP A 22 -14.33 -6.52 13.39
N LEU A 23 -15.46 -5.86 13.12
CA LEU A 23 -15.46 -4.43 12.83
C LEU A 23 -14.89 -3.60 13.99
N ARG A 24 -15.11 -4.02 15.25
CA ARG A 24 -14.60 -3.31 16.43
C ARG A 24 -13.07 -3.37 16.48
N ASP A 25 -12.47 -4.43 15.96
CA ASP A 25 -11.02 -4.51 15.82
C ASP A 25 -10.46 -3.52 14.81
N LEU A 26 -11.13 -3.33 13.67
CA LEU A 26 -10.75 -2.31 12.68
C LEU A 26 -10.91 -0.90 13.26
N GLU A 27 -12.02 -0.64 13.96
CA GLU A 27 -12.27 0.63 14.65
C GLU A 27 -11.24 0.89 15.76
N ALA A 28 -10.90 -0.11 16.56
CA ALA A 28 -9.89 0.00 17.60
C ALA A 28 -8.49 0.25 17.02
N MET A 29 -8.15 -0.40 15.92
CA MET A 29 -6.90 -0.16 15.18
C MET A 29 -6.85 1.28 14.65
N ASN A 30 -7.92 1.76 14.02
CA ASN A 30 -8.03 3.13 13.51
C ASN A 30 -7.95 4.17 14.65
N ALA A 31 -8.73 3.99 15.72
CA ALA A 31 -8.70 4.88 16.88
C ALA A 31 -7.32 4.89 17.57
N GLY A 32 -6.64 3.74 17.59
CA GLY A 32 -5.26 3.63 18.05
C GLY A 32 -4.28 4.44 17.20
N PHE A 33 -4.50 4.53 15.89
CA PHE A 33 -3.72 5.39 15.01
C PHE A 33 -4.06 6.87 15.20
N GLU A 34 -5.36 7.23 15.28
CA GLU A 34 -5.82 8.60 15.53
C GLU A 34 -5.18 9.22 16.78
N ARG A 35 -5.09 8.46 17.88
CA ARG A 35 -4.42 8.91 19.10
C ARG A 35 -2.92 9.18 18.89
N LYS A 36 -2.23 8.40 18.06
CA LYS A 36 -0.78 8.58 17.80
C LYS A 36 -0.50 9.85 17.00
N VAL A 37 -1.42 10.25 16.14
CA VAL A 37 -1.26 11.41 15.24
C VAL A 37 -1.96 12.67 15.75
N ALA A 38 -2.56 12.64 16.95
CA ALA A 38 -3.37 13.73 17.49
C ALA A 38 -2.64 15.08 17.53
N ASN A 39 -1.33 15.06 17.80
CA ASN A 39 -0.49 16.25 17.94
C ASN A 39 0.12 16.74 16.61
N LEU A 40 -0.18 16.10 15.49
CA LEU A 40 0.29 16.55 14.18
C LEU A 40 -0.48 17.78 13.69
N PRO A 41 0.11 18.61 12.80
CA PRO A 41 -0.58 19.74 12.18
C PRO A 41 -1.90 19.30 11.53
N PRO A 42 -3.02 20.03 11.73
CA PRO A 42 -4.36 19.59 11.30
C PRO A 42 -4.43 19.16 9.83
N ASP A 43 -3.95 19.99 8.91
CA ASP A 43 -4.02 19.72 7.47
C ASP A 43 -3.23 18.46 7.05
N TYR A 44 -2.12 18.18 7.74
CA TYR A 44 -1.34 16.97 7.49
C TYR A 44 -2.02 15.75 8.12
N ARG A 45 -2.46 15.90 9.37
CA ARG A 45 -3.14 14.86 10.14
C ARG A 45 -4.40 14.37 9.43
N ASP A 46 -5.25 15.28 8.98
CA ASP A 46 -6.55 14.93 8.42
C ASP A 46 -6.40 14.18 7.08
N ARG A 47 -5.42 14.57 6.26
CA ARG A 47 -5.05 13.83 5.04
C ARG A 47 -4.48 12.46 5.35
N LEU A 48 -3.58 12.36 6.34
CA LEU A 48 -3.01 11.09 6.76
C LEU A 48 -4.08 10.14 7.32
N LEU A 49 -5.04 10.65 8.09
CA LEU A 49 -6.18 9.89 8.61
C LEU A 49 -7.09 9.39 7.49
N ALA A 50 -7.33 10.19 6.45
CA ALA A 50 -8.08 9.75 5.28
C ALA A 50 -7.40 8.56 4.59
N SER A 51 -6.09 8.64 4.37
CA SER A 51 -5.30 7.55 3.76
C SER A 51 -5.28 6.29 4.62
N VAL A 52 -5.09 6.40 5.93
CA VAL A 52 -5.10 5.24 6.83
C VAL A 52 -6.49 4.60 6.91
N ARG A 53 -7.57 5.38 6.85
CA ARG A 53 -8.92 4.81 6.78
C ARG A 53 -9.12 4.00 5.49
N GLU A 54 -8.55 4.44 4.38
CA GLU A 54 -8.56 3.66 3.14
C GLU A 54 -7.72 2.37 3.26
N GLU A 55 -6.52 2.45 3.84
CA GLU A 55 -5.67 1.27 4.15
C GLU A 55 -6.39 0.23 5.00
N ILE A 56 -7.22 0.68 5.94
CA ILE A 56 -7.90 -0.20 6.89
C ILE A 56 -9.22 -0.69 6.30
N PHE A 57 -10.16 0.23 6.09
CA PHE A 57 -11.55 -0.12 5.80
C PHE A 57 -11.77 -0.47 4.34
N SER A 58 -11.19 0.29 3.40
CA SER A 58 -11.33 -0.02 1.97
C SER A 58 -10.60 -1.30 1.61
N ALA A 59 -9.38 -1.53 2.13
CA ALA A 59 -8.67 -2.79 1.92
C ALA A 59 -9.44 -3.99 2.49
N HIS A 60 -9.94 -3.89 3.73
CA HIS A 60 -10.76 -4.94 4.34
C HIS A 60 -12.03 -5.22 3.52
N HIS A 61 -12.75 -4.18 3.10
CA HIS A 61 -13.96 -4.34 2.31
C HIS A 61 -13.68 -5.03 0.97
N ARG A 62 -12.62 -4.62 0.27
CA ARG A 62 -12.19 -5.23 -0.99
C ARG A 62 -11.76 -6.68 -0.81
N LEU A 63 -11.04 -7.00 0.27
CA LEU A 63 -10.67 -8.37 0.62
C LEU A 63 -11.92 -9.25 0.78
N VAL A 64 -12.90 -8.80 1.56
CA VAL A 64 -14.15 -9.54 1.78
C VAL A 64 -14.91 -9.72 0.48
N LEU A 65 -15.08 -8.66 -0.33
CA LEU A 65 -15.78 -8.75 -1.60
C LEU A 65 -15.09 -9.71 -2.57
N LEU A 66 -13.77 -9.58 -2.75
CA LEU A 66 -13.02 -10.43 -3.67
C LEU A 66 -12.94 -11.88 -3.20
N SER A 67 -12.90 -12.14 -1.89
CA SER A 67 -12.88 -13.52 -1.36
C SER A 67 -14.21 -14.26 -1.55
N ARG A 68 -15.33 -13.51 -1.63
CA ARG A 68 -16.68 -14.06 -1.79
C ARG A 68 -17.11 -14.14 -3.24
N ASN A 69 -16.69 -13.18 -4.06
CA ASN A 69 -16.92 -13.19 -5.49
C ASN A 69 -15.90 -14.13 -6.12
N GLY A 70 -16.35 -15.22 -6.76
CA GLY A 70 -15.50 -16.31 -7.25
C GLY A 70 -14.40 -15.92 -8.24
N SER A 71 -14.46 -16.43 -9.46
CA SER A 71 -13.36 -16.22 -10.43
C SER A 71 -13.29 -14.76 -10.86
N ASN A 72 -12.27 -14.06 -10.38
CA ASN A 72 -11.88 -12.74 -10.88
C ASN A 72 -10.72 -12.88 -11.87
N PRO A 73 -10.66 -12.07 -12.94
CA PRO A 73 -9.55 -12.09 -13.87
C PRO A 73 -8.20 -11.94 -13.16
N GLY A 74 -7.21 -12.73 -13.57
CA GLY A 74 -5.84 -12.66 -13.04
C GLY A 74 -5.64 -13.31 -11.67
N MET A 75 -6.62 -14.05 -11.12
CA MET A 75 -6.46 -14.78 -9.84
C MET A 75 -5.56 -16.00 -9.95
N ASP A 76 -5.41 -16.57 -11.15
CA ASP A 76 -4.48 -17.67 -11.43
C ASP A 76 -3.03 -17.20 -11.63
N GLU A 77 -2.81 -15.88 -11.73
CA GLU A 77 -1.46 -15.33 -11.75
C GLU A 77 -0.74 -15.57 -10.41
N PRO A 78 0.60 -15.64 -10.41
CA PRO A 78 1.36 -15.65 -9.17
C PRO A 78 1.12 -14.36 -8.38
N PRO A 79 1.19 -14.42 -7.03
CA PRO A 79 1.24 -13.23 -6.20
C PRO A 79 2.40 -12.31 -6.58
N GLY A 80 2.33 -11.05 -6.15
CA GLY A 80 3.44 -10.11 -6.34
C GLY A 80 4.79 -10.65 -5.81
N PRO A 81 5.92 -10.24 -6.43
CA PRO A 81 7.24 -10.74 -6.06
C PRO A 81 7.56 -10.45 -4.58
N GLY A 82 8.26 -11.37 -3.92
CA GLY A 82 8.66 -11.20 -2.51
C GLY A 82 7.58 -11.49 -1.47
N HIS A 83 6.38 -11.99 -1.85
CA HIS A 83 5.34 -12.34 -0.88
C HIS A 83 5.83 -13.35 0.17
N GLN A 84 6.68 -14.31 -0.22
CA GLN A 84 7.21 -15.35 0.67
C GLN A 84 8.06 -14.77 1.81
N THR A 85 8.98 -13.86 1.48
CA THR A 85 9.85 -13.19 2.44
C THR A 85 9.08 -12.16 3.25
N TYR A 86 8.04 -11.54 2.68
CA TYR A 86 7.11 -10.71 3.43
C TYR A 86 6.41 -11.51 4.54
N TRP A 87 5.80 -12.65 4.24
CA TRP A 87 5.10 -13.44 5.25
C TRP A 87 6.03 -14.00 6.32
N ALA A 88 7.29 -14.29 5.98
CA ALA A 88 8.33 -14.63 6.95
C ALA A 88 8.62 -13.46 7.91
N MET A 89 8.80 -12.25 7.35
CA MET A 89 8.97 -11.02 8.13
C MET A 89 7.77 -10.74 9.05
N VAL A 90 6.54 -10.94 8.57
CA VAL A 90 5.33 -10.76 9.39
C VAL A 90 5.31 -11.71 10.59
N ALA A 91 5.68 -12.98 10.39
CA ALA A 91 5.77 -13.95 11.47
C ALA A 91 6.82 -13.55 12.52
N GLU A 92 7.99 -13.08 12.08
CA GLU A 92 9.04 -12.58 12.96
C GLU A 92 8.59 -11.32 13.72
N ALA A 93 7.99 -10.35 13.03
CA ALA A 93 7.48 -9.11 13.61
C ALA A 93 6.43 -9.38 14.70
N CYS A 94 5.49 -10.29 14.43
CA CYS A 94 4.46 -10.66 15.40
C CYS A 94 5.05 -11.41 16.61
N THR A 95 6.02 -12.31 16.37
CA THR A 95 6.72 -13.04 17.45
C THR A 95 7.50 -12.09 18.35
N ALA A 96 8.25 -11.15 17.75
CA ALA A 96 8.96 -10.12 18.48
C ALA A 96 7.98 -9.25 19.28
N LYS A 97 6.86 -8.83 18.66
CA LYS A 97 5.89 -7.98 19.31
C LYS A 97 5.17 -8.64 20.47
N ALA A 98 4.86 -9.94 20.35
CA ALA A 98 4.22 -10.73 21.39
C ALA A 98 5.01 -10.79 22.72
N ARG A 99 6.32 -10.52 22.69
CA ARG A 99 7.15 -10.40 23.91
C ARG A 99 6.84 -9.14 24.72
N GLU A 100 6.31 -8.10 24.08
CA GLU A 100 5.96 -6.83 24.72
C GLU A 100 4.47 -6.71 25.00
N LYS A 101 3.63 -7.06 24.01
CA LYS A 101 2.17 -6.93 24.07
C LYS A 101 1.51 -7.72 22.95
N ASP A 102 0.19 -7.84 23.02
CA ASP A 102 -0.63 -8.48 21.99
C ASP A 102 -0.30 -7.93 20.57
N PRO A 103 0.14 -8.78 19.63
CA PRO A 103 0.45 -8.38 18.26
C PRO A 103 -0.80 -8.25 17.37
N LYS A 104 -2.02 -8.48 17.88
CA LYS A 104 -3.28 -8.51 17.11
C LYS A 104 -3.39 -7.43 16.02
N TYR A 105 -3.28 -6.15 16.39
CA TYR A 105 -3.42 -5.05 15.41
C TYR A 105 -2.20 -4.88 14.50
N LEU A 106 -1.01 -5.34 14.93
CA LEU A 106 0.15 -5.40 14.05
C LEU A 106 -0.06 -6.47 12.96
N TYR A 107 -0.57 -7.64 13.35
CA TYR A 107 -0.88 -8.72 12.43
C TYR A 107 -1.97 -8.32 11.43
N LEU A 108 -3.06 -7.71 11.91
CA LEU A 108 -4.14 -7.20 11.04
C LEU A 108 -3.62 -6.20 10.00
N LYS A 109 -2.79 -5.23 10.41
CA LYS A 109 -2.13 -4.29 9.50
C LYS A 109 -1.36 -5.03 8.40
N TYR A 110 -0.57 -6.03 8.76
CA TYR A 110 0.23 -6.80 7.80
C TYR A 110 -0.62 -7.69 6.88
N LEU A 111 -1.75 -8.23 7.36
CA LEU A 111 -2.68 -8.98 6.50
C LEU A 111 -3.27 -8.07 5.41
N LEU A 112 -3.77 -6.89 5.79
CA LEU A 112 -4.35 -5.93 4.85
C LEU A 112 -3.31 -5.41 3.86
N SER A 113 -2.11 -5.06 4.34
CA SER A 113 -1.01 -4.60 3.48
C SER A 113 -0.53 -5.71 2.52
N GLY A 114 -0.46 -6.96 2.98
CA GLY A 114 -0.06 -8.08 2.14
C GLY A 114 -1.10 -8.37 1.05
N PHE A 115 -2.38 -8.22 1.36
CA PHE A 115 -3.45 -8.30 0.36
C PHE A 115 -3.31 -7.20 -0.71
N THR A 116 -3.15 -5.94 -0.33
CA THR A 116 -3.01 -4.84 -1.30
C THR A 116 -1.75 -5.01 -2.17
N MET A 117 -0.61 -5.33 -1.56
CA MET A 117 0.66 -5.45 -2.29
C MET A 117 0.72 -6.68 -3.21
N PHE A 118 0.27 -7.86 -2.75
CA PHE A 118 0.54 -9.11 -3.48
C PHE A 118 -0.65 -9.64 -4.26
N VAL A 119 -1.88 -9.29 -3.87
CA VAL A 119 -3.09 -9.66 -4.62
C VAL A 119 -3.48 -8.53 -5.57
N LEU A 120 -3.54 -7.29 -5.09
CA LEU A 120 -3.97 -6.14 -5.90
C LEU A 120 -2.82 -5.48 -6.68
N LYS A 121 -1.56 -5.77 -6.34
CA LYS A 121 -0.36 -5.10 -6.90
C LYS A 121 -0.38 -3.58 -6.67
N GLU A 122 -0.97 -3.15 -5.57
CA GLU A 122 -1.12 -1.75 -5.16
C GLU A 122 -0.14 -1.41 -4.03
N PRO A 123 0.23 -0.13 -3.86
CA PRO A 123 1.19 0.27 -2.82
C PRO A 123 0.64 0.00 -1.42
N ALA A 124 1.55 -0.19 -0.46
CA ALA A 124 1.19 -0.38 0.94
C ALA A 124 0.42 0.82 1.53
N HIS A 125 0.75 2.03 1.05
CA HIS A 125 0.02 3.25 1.35
C HIS A 125 -0.69 3.74 0.07
N PRO A 126 -1.99 4.08 0.11
CA PRO A 126 -2.77 4.52 -1.05
C PRO A 126 -2.19 5.75 -1.73
N VAL A 127 -2.52 5.93 -3.01
CA VAL A 127 -2.20 7.14 -3.76
C VAL A 127 -2.80 8.36 -3.03
N GLY A 128 -2.02 9.43 -2.91
CA GLY A 128 -2.36 10.62 -2.14
C GLY A 128 -1.90 10.59 -0.68
N THR A 129 -1.39 9.46 -0.16
CA THR A 129 -0.88 9.39 1.22
C THR A 129 0.23 10.39 1.44
N PRO A 130 0.11 11.33 2.40
CA PRO A 130 1.11 12.36 2.64
C PRO A 130 2.32 11.81 3.40
N PHE A 131 3.49 12.31 3.04
CA PHE A 131 4.75 12.14 3.76
C PHE A 131 5.25 13.50 4.26
N PRO A 132 6.13 13.51 5.30
CA PRO A 132 6.75 14.74 5.77
C PRO A 132 7.41 15.53 4.61
N GLY A 133 7.28 16.86 4.64
CA GLY A 133 7.72 17.74 3.56
C GLY A 133 6.70 17.93 2.44
N GLY A 134 5.48 17.38 2.56
CA GLY A 134 4.36 17.68 1.65
C GLY A 134 4.29 16.80 0.40
N GLN A 135 5.21 15.85 0.24
CA GLN A 135 5.17 14.85 -0.82
C GLN A 135 4.05 13.82 -0.55
N ILE A 136 3.60 13.15 -1.59
CA ILE A 136 2.58 12.11 -1.53
C ILE A 136 3.03 10.83 -2.25
N VAL A 137 2.37 9.71 -1.96
CA VAL A 137 2.36 8.59 -2.92
C VAL A 137 1.63 9.07 -4.17
N ASP A 138 2.24 8.90 -5.34
CA ASP A 138 1.66 9.33 -6.61
C ASP A 138 1.51 8.14 -7.57
N GLU A 139 0.73 8.31 -8.62
CA GLU A 139 0.61 7.36 -9.71
C GLU A 139 0.82 8.08 -11.04
N TRP A 140 1.83 7.62 -11.78
CA TRP A 140 2.19 8.16 -13.07
C TRP A 140 2.31 7.04 -14.10
N GLU A 141 1.50 7.10 -15.16
CA GLU A 141 1.54 6.15 -16.29
C GLU A 141 1.48 4.68 -15.85
N GLY A 142 0.60 4.37 -14.88
CA GLY A 142 0.43 3.03 -14.32
C GLY A 142 1.54 2.58 -13.36
N THR A 143 2.47 3.47 -13.02
CA THR A 143 3.54 3.23 -12.04
C THR A 143 3.27 4.00 -10.76
N TYR A 144 3.26 3.30 -9.62
CA TYR A 144 3.17 3.92 -8.30
C TYR A 144 4.53 4.47 -7.86
N LEU A 145 4.56 5.73 -7.46
CA LEU A 145 5.76 6.43 -7.01
C LEU A 145 5.67 6.72 -5.52
N CYS A 146 6.70 6.35 -4.77
CA CYS A 146 6.79 6.61 -3.34
C CYS A 146 8.04 7.45 -3.03
N PRO A 147 7.91 8.54 -2.24
CA PRO A 147 9.03 9.43 -1.94
C PRO A 147 10.10 8.82 -1.01
N VAL A 148 9.77 7.70 -0.35
CA VAL A 148 10.58 7.06 0.69
C VAL A 148 10.75 5.54 0.50
N ARG A 149 10.55 5.03 -0.72
CA ARG A 149 10.63 3.58 -1.01
C ARG A 149 11.98 2.98 -0.61
N ASP A 150 13.06 3.70 -0.88
CA ASP A 150 14.45 3.28 -0.65
C ASP A 150 15.09 4.04 0.51
N LYS A 151 14.26 4.58 1.43
CA LYS A 151 14.70 5.39 2.58
C LYS A 151 14.31 4.79 3.92
N ALA A 152 13.97 3.49 3.93
CA ALA A 152 13.44 2.79 5.09
C ALA A 152 14.46 1.86 5.77
N ASP A 153 15.74 1.98 5.39
CA ASP A 153 16.77 0.98 5.67
C ASP A 153 16.98 0.69 7.17
N ASP A 154 16.66 1.65 8.04
CA ASP A 154 16.83 1.52 9.49
C ASP A 154 15.53 1.14 10.24
N VAL A 155 14.42 0.88 9.53
CA VAL A 155 13.13 0.57 10.16
C VAL A 155 12.89 -0.93 10.18
N ALA A 156 13.07 -1.53 11.36
CA ALA A 156 12.74 -2.94 11.58
C ALA A 156 11.29 -3.25 11.17
N PHE A 157 11.09 -4.35 10.45
CA PHE A 157 9.79 -4.82 9.97
C PHE A 157 9.04 -3.82 9.07
N ALA A 158 9.76 -2.98 8.33
CA ALA A 158 9.18 -2.05 7.37
C ALA A 158 8.43 -2.77 6.24
N LEU A 159 7.34 -2.13 5.78
CA LEU A 159 6.61 -2.55 4.57
C LEU A 159 7.37 -2.16 3.30
N CYS A 160 8.20 -1.10 3.37
CA CYS A 160 8.83 -0.50 2.20
C CYS A 160 9.52 -1.54 1.32
N PRO A 161 10.41 -2.44 1.79
CA PRO A 161 11.11 -3.43 0.96
C PRO A 161 10.21 -4.29 0.07
N TYR A 162 8.94 -4.45 0.45
CA TYR A 162 7.96 -5.29 -0.21
C TYR A 162 6.93 -4.51 -1.05
N CYS A 163 6.92 -3.19 -0.93
CA CYS A 163 5.96 -2.33 -1.62
C CYS A 163 6.22 -2.35 -3.14
N PRO A 164 5.18 -2.50 -3.98
CA PRO A 164 5.33 -2.46 -5.45
C PRO A 164 5.61 -1.06 -6.00
N ALA A 165 5.45 0.00 -5.20
CA ALA A 165 5.85 1.34 -5.59
C ALA A 165 7.36 1.44 -5.79
N VAL A 166 7.77 2.28 -6.74
CA VAL A 166 9.18 2.59 -7.01
C VAL A 166 9.57 3.90 -6.33
N GLN A 167 10.86 4.07 -6.02
CA GLN A 167 11.39 5.31 -5.49
C GLN A 167 11.19 6.45 -6.51
N SER A 168 10.57 7.54 -6.06
CA SER A 168 10.44 8.71 -6.91
C SER A 168 11.81 9.35 -7.15
N VAL A 169 12.12 9.63 -8.42
CA VAL A 169 13.36 10.33 -8.84
C VAL A 169 13.21 11.86 -8.80
N GLU A 170 11.98 12.33 -8.73
CA GLU A 170 11.61 13.74 -8.55
C GLU A 170 10.57 13.86 -7.42
N PRO A 171 10.43 15.04 -6.79
CA PRO A 171 9.42 15.25 -5.76
C PRO A 171 7.99 14.97 -6.26
N THR A 172 7.20 14.31 -5.41
CA THR A 172 5.81 13.94 -5.69
C THR A 172 4.85 14.85 -4.92
N TYR A 173 4.85 16.15 -5.20
CA TYR A 173 3.85 17.06 -4.61
C TYR A 173 2.49 16.95 -5.34
N PRO A 174 1.35 17.20 -4.66
CA PRO A 174 0.02 17.14 -5.28
C PRO A 174 -0.10 17.94 -6.59
N GLU A 175 0.52 19.12 -6.66
CA GLU A 175 0.53 20.02 -7.81
C GLU A 175 1.39 19.52 -9.00
N MET A 176 2.35 18.62 -8.74
CA MET A 176 3.30 18.17 -9.75
C MET A 176 2.65 17.30 -10.83
N ARG A 177 1.53 16.65 -10.54
CA ARG A 177 0.82 15.81 -11.51
C ARG A 177 0.38 16.62 -12.74
N ALA A 178 -0.15 17.83 -12.53
CA ALA A 178 -0.53 18.73 -13.61
C ALA A 178 0.70 19.20 -14.41
N HIS A 179 1.82 19.42 -13.74
CA HIS A 179 3.07 19.81 -14.40
C HIS A 179 3.63 18.68 -15.29
N ARG A 180 3.64 17.43 -14.80
CA ARG A 180 4.06 16.25 -15.58
C ARG A 180 3.18 16.05 -16.82
N GLN A 181 1.86 16.24 -16.70
CA GLN A 181 0.94 16.18 -17.85
C GLN A 181 1.24 17.26 -18.90
N LYS A 182 1.52 18.50 -18.45
CA LYS A 182 1.88 19.59 -19.36
C LYS A 182 3.19 19.29 -20.10
N ARG A 183 4.22 18.80 -19.38
CA ARG A 183 5.49 18.36 -19.98
C ARG A 183 5.30 17.25 -20.99
N ARG A 184 4.57 16.17 -20.64
CA ARG A 184 4.28 15.06 -21.55
C ARG A 184 3.53 15.52 -22.80
N ARG A 185 2.57 16.43 -22.66
CA ARG A 185 1.86 17.02 -23.81
C ARG A 185 2.82 17.79 -24.72
N GLN A 186 3.73 18.57 -24.14
CA GLN A 186 4.72 19.33 -24.89
C GLN A 186 5.70 18.39 -25.62
N GLU A 187 6.22 17.36 -24.94
CA GLU A 187 7.07 16.32 -25.55
C GLU A 187 6.35 15.58 -26.68
N CYS A 188 5.07 15.23 -26.51
CA CYS A 188 4.26 14.64 -27.58
C CYS A 188 4.11 15.57 -28.80
N LEU A 189 3.91 16.87 -28.56
CA LEU A 189 3.84 17.86 -29.65
C LEU A 189 5.20 17.99 -30.35
N GLU A 190 6.29 18.15 -29.60
CA GLU A 190 7.66 18.22 -30.14
C GLU A 190 8.00 16.98 -30.97
N ASN A 191 7.69 15.78 -30.45
CA ASN A 191 7.87 14.51 -31.16
C ASN A 191 6.98 14.38 -32.40
N TYR A 192 5.77 14.93 -32.38
CA TYR A 192 4.91 14.98 -33.56
C TYR A 192 5.54 15.86 -34.65
N TRP A 193 6.08 17.02 -34.28
CA TRP A 193 6.73 17.94 -35.22
C TRP A 193 8.04 17.39 -35.79
N THR A 194 8.84 16.67 -35.00
CA THR A 194 10.10 16.07 -35.48
C THR A 194 9.89 14.83 -36.34
N ASN A 195 8.85 14.02 -36.08
CA ASN A 195 8.60 12.79 -36.85
C ASN A 195 7.85 13.01 -38.18
N TYR A 196 7.16 14.14 -38.38
CA TYR A 196 6.37 14.42 -39.61
C TYR A 196 6.98 15.49 -40.54
N LYS A 197 8.10 16.12 -40.16
CA LYS A 197 8.82 17.09 -41.01
C LYS A 197 10.31 16.76 -41.22
N GLY A 198 10.70 15.49 -41.06
CA GLY A 198 11.99 14.94 -41.47
C GLY A 198 11.83 14.08 -42.71
#